data_AF-A0A7W5VEE1-F1
#
_entry.id   AF-A0A7W5VEE1-F1
#
_cell.length_a   1.000
_cell.length_b   1.000
_cell.length_c   1.000
_cell.angle_alpha   90.00
_cell.angle_beta   90.00
_cell.angle_gamma   90.00
#
_symmetry.space_group_name_H-M   'P 1'
#
loop_
_entity.id
_entity.type
_entity.pdbx_description
1 polymer ?
#
loop_
_entity_poly.entity_id
_entity_poly.type
_entity_poly.pdbx_seq_one_letter_code
_entity_poly.pdbx_strand_id
1 'polypeptide(L)' 'MAKNETPSYEQAREELTEVVRRLETGGLTLEQSIELWERGEKLAAICEEWLQGARVKLAAAMARRAEPGQQDDDAPF' A
#
# COMPACT_ATOMS: atom_id res chain seq x y z
N MET A 1 -3.11 2.41 -25.24
CA MET A 1 -1.83 2.64 -24.53
C MET A 1 -1.85 1.78 -23.29
N ALA A 2 -1.05 0.71 -23.25
CA ALA A 2 -0.92 -0.13 -22.08
C ALA A 2 -0.14 0.69 -21.03
N LYS A 3 -0.86 1.27 -20.06
CA LYS A 3 -0.23 1.86 -18.89
C LYS A 3 0.21 0.70 -18.00
N ASN A 4 1.49 0.38 -18.08
CA ASN A 4 2.17 -0.52 -17.17
C ASN A 4 2.40 0.21 -15.82
N GLU A 5 1.31 0.75 -15.27
CA GLU A 5 1.28 1.48 -14.01
C GLU A 5 0.84 0.52 -12.92
N THR A 6 1.58 0.53 -11.81
CA THR A 6 1.17 -0.13 -10.57
C THR A 6 -0.29 0.26 -10.26
N PRO A 7 -1.20 -0.70 -10.05
CA PRO A 7 -2.60 -0.40 -9.80
C PRO A 7 -2.74 0.49 -8.56
N SER A 8 -3.80 1.29 -8.51
CA SER A 8 -4.10 2.06 -7.31
C SER A 8 -4.34 1.12 -6.12
N TYR A 9 -4.16 1.61 -4.90
CA TYR A 9 -4.44 0.83 -3.69
C TYR A 9 -5.87 0.26 -3.71
N GLU A 10 -6.87 1.07 -4.08
CA GLU A 10 -8.26 0.63 -4.13
C GLU A 10 -8.49 -0.46 -5.18
N GLN A 11 -7.90 -0.33 -6.37
CA GLN A 11 -7.98 -1.34 -7.41
C GLN A 11 -7.31 -2.64 -6.99
N ALA A 12 -6.11 -2.58 -6.40
CA ALA A 12 -5.40 -3.76 -5.92
C ALA A 12 -6.18 -4.46 -4.80
N ARG A 13 -6.80 -3.69 -3.89
CA ARG A 13 -7.61 -4.21 -2.78
C ARG A 13 -8.92 -4.85 -3.26
N GLU A 14 -9.61 -4.23 -4.21
CA GLU A 14 -10.82 -4.76 -4.85
C GLU A 14 -10.51 -6.12 -5.49
N GLU A 15 -9.45 -6.18 -6.30
CA GLU A 15 -9.05 -7.41 -6.97
C GLU A 15 -8.62 -8.50 -5.98
N LEU A 16 -7.88 -8.14 -4.93
CA LEU A 16 -7.49 -9.07 -3.87
C LEU A 16 -8.71 -9.67 -3.18
N THR A 17 -9.73 -8.84 -2.92
CA THR A 17 -10.99 -9.29 -2.31
C THR A 17 -11.70 -10.31 -3.21
N GLU A 18 -11.75 -10.07 -4.52
CA GLU A 18 -12.33 -11.03 -5.46
C GLU A 18 -11.52 -12.33 -5.56
N VAL A 19 -10.18 -12.26 -5.51
CA VAL A 19 -9.31 -13.45 -5.47
C VAL A 19 -9.60 -14.29 -4.25
N VAL A 20 -9.64 -13.67 -3.05
CA VAL A 20 -9.97 -14.36 -1.79
C VAL A 20 -11.36 -14.98 -1.86
N ARG A 21 -12.37 -14.22 -2.33
CA ARG A 21 -13.74 -14.73 -2.47
C ARG A 21 -13.81 -15.97 -3.36
N ARG A 22 -13.06 -15.99 -4.47
CA ARG A 22 -12.99 -17.15 -5.37
C ARG A 22 -12.32 -18.36 -4.72
N LEU A 23 -11.23 -18.15 -3.98
CA LEU A 23 -10.56 -19.21 -3.23
C LEU A 23 -11.49 -19.80 -2.15
N GLU A 24 -12.21 -18.96 -1.42
CA GLU A 24 -13.15 -19.36 -0.36
C GLU A 24 -14.40 -20.09 -0.89
N THR A 25 -14.86 -19.72 -2.09
CA THR A 25 -16.01 -20.39 -2.75
C THR A 25 -15.70 -21.86 -3.07
N GLY A 26 -14.42 -22.21 -3.27
CA GLY A 26 -14.00 -23.54 -3.69
C GLY A 26 -14.45 -23.88 -5.12
N GLY A 27 -14.43 -25.18 -5.47
CA GLY A 27 -14.80 -25.65 -6.81
C GLY A 27 -13.73 -25.42 -7.89
N LEU A 28 -12.53 -24.98 -7.48
CA LEU A 28 -11.36 -24.79 -8.33
C LEU A 28 -10.50 -26.06 -8.37
N THR A 29 -9.79 -26.27 -9.47
CA THR A 29 -8.71 -27.26 -9.49
C THR A 29 -7.53 -26.79 -8.64
N LEU A 30 -6.61 -27.69 -8.32
CA LEU A 30 -5.37 -27.33 -7.60
C LEU A 30 -4.57 -26.27 -8.36
N GLU A 31 -4.40 -26.45 -9.67
CA GLU A 31 -3.68 -25.51 -10.53
C GLU A 31 -4.31 -24.12 -10.51
N GLN A 32 -5.64 -24.03 -10.66
CA GLN A 32 -6.37 -22.76 -10.56
C GLN A 32 -6.25 -22.12 -9.17
N SER A 33 -6.22 -22.93 -8.12
CA SER A 33 -6.06 -22.45 -6.74
C SER A 33 -4.68 -21.86 -6.51
N ILE A 34 -3.64 -22.46 -7.09
CA ILE A 34 -2.27 -21.95 -7.05
C ILE A 34 -2.15 -20.64 -7.82
N GLU A 35 -2.70 -20.56 -9.03
CA GLU A 35 -2.68 -19.32 -9.83
C GLU A 35 -3.36 -18.15 -9.11
N LEU A 36 -4.53 -18.40 -8.51
CA LEU A 36 -5.24 -17.40 -7.73
C LEU A 36 -4.47 -16.98 -6.48
N TRP A 37 -3.87 -17.94 -5.77
CA TRP A 37 -3.03 -17.64 -4.62
C TRP A 37 -1.84 -16.75 -5.01
N GLU A 38 -1.09 -17.10 -6.05
CA GLU A 38 0.04 -16.29 -6.53
C GLU A 38 -0.38 -14.89 -6.96
N ARG A 39 -1.57 -14.75 -7.57
CA ARG A 39 -2.13 -13.44 -7.88
C ARG A 39 -2.47 -12.66 -6.61
N GLY A 40 -3.06 -13.33 -5.62
CA GLY A 40 -3.35 -12.77 -4.30
C GLY A 40 -2.10 -12.23 -3.60
N GLU A 41 -1.02 -13.01 -3.58
CA GLU A 41 0.26 -12.60 -2.99
C GLU A 41 0.83 -11.35 -3.67
N LYS A 42 0.79 -11.29 -5.01
CA LYS A 42 1.23 -10.10 -5.76
C LYS A 42 0.40 -8.87 -5.42
N LEU A 43 -0.92 -9.02 -5.29
CA LEU A 43 -1.82 -7.91 -4.94
C LEU A 43 -1.60 -7.45 -3.48
N ALA A 44 -1.36 -8.39 -2.56
CA ALA A 44 -1.04 -8.10 -1.17
C ALA A 44 0.25 -7.29 -1.05
N ALA A 45 1.31 -7.69 -1.78
CA ALA A 45 2.57 -6.95 -1.82
C ALA A 45 2.38 -5.52 -2.33
N ILE A 46 1.60 -5.32 -3.41
CA ILE A 46 1.27 -3.98 -3.91
C ILE A 46 0.54 -3.15 -2.84
N CYS A 47 -0.45 -3.74 -2.15
CA CYS A 47 -1.16 -3.06 -1.07
C CYS A 47 -0.21 -2.63 0.05
N GLU A 48 0.72 -3.49 0.44
CA GLU A 48 1.71 -3.22 1.47
C GLU A 48 2.65 -2.06 1.07
N GLU A 49 3.14 -2.05 -0.16
CA GLU A 49 3.98 -0.96 -0.69
C GLU A 49 3.27 0.40 -0.60
N TRP A 50 1.99 0.46 -0.99
CA TRP A 50 1.17 1.67 -0.88
C TRP A 50 1.02 2.14 0.57
N LEU A 51 0.68 1.22 1.49
CA LEU A 51 0.48 1.54 2.90
C LEU A 51 1.79 1.98 3.57
N GLN A 52 2.89 1.34 3.23
CA GLN A 52 4.21 1.70 3.74
C GLN A 52 4.63 3.09 3.25
N GLY A 53 4.42 3.39 1.97
CA GLY A 53 4.67 4.72 1.42
C GLY A 53 3.82 5.81 2.09
N ALA A 54 2.55 5.53 2.38
CA ALA A 54 1.68 6.43 3.12
C ALA A 54 2.19 6.67 4.56
N ARG A 55 2.61 5.61 5.26
CA ARG A 55 3.17 5.70 6.62
C ARG A 55 4.41 6.59 6.68
N VAL A 56 5.32 6.44 5.72
CA VAL A 56 6.53 7.28 5.64
C VAL A 56 6.19 8.76 5.43
N LYS A 57 5.24 9.05 4.53
CA LYS A 57 4.79 10.43 4.28
C LYS A 57 4.15 11.06 5.53
N LEU A 58 3.33 10.30 6.25
CA LEU A 58 2.71 10.75 7.50
C LEU A 58 3.77 11.03 8.58
N ALA A 59 4.75 10.12 8.76
CA ALA A 59 5.84 10.31 9.71
C ALA A 59 6.65 11.58 9.40
N ALA A 60 6.98 11.83 8.13
CA ALA A 60 7.70 13.03 7.71
C ALA A 60 6.89 14.32 7.95
N ALA A 61 5.58 14.30 7.70
CA ALA A 61 4.70 15.44 7.98
C ALA A 61 4.60 15.74 9.48
N MET A 62 4.53 14.70 10.32
CA MET A 62 4.51 14.84 11.77
C MET A 62 5.83 15.41 12.30
N ALA A 63 6.99 14.93 11.80
CA ALA A 63 8.30 15.44 12.19
C ALA A 63 8.47 16.94 11.86
N ARG A 64 8.07 17.36 10.65
CA ARG A 64 8.10 18.78 10.26
C ARG A 64 7.24 19.68 11.15
N ARG A 65 6.13 19.16 11.68
CA ARG A 65 5.26 19.89 12.62
C ARG A 65 5.82 19.93 14.04
N ALA A 66 6.66 18.96 14.40
CA ALA A 66 7.21 18.82 15.74
C ALA A 66 8.48 19.66 15.97
N GLU A 67 9.12 20.17 14.91
CA GLU A 67 10.22 21.12 15.07
C GLU A 67 9.67 22.45 15.60
N PRO A 68 9.94 22.81 16.87
CA PRO A 68 9.58 24.12 17.40
C PRO A 68 10.39 25.14 16.60
N GLY A 69 9.76 26.25 16.24
CA GLY A 69 10.41 27.32 15.49
C GLY A 69 11.81 27.57 16.00
N GLN A 70 12.75 27.68 15.06
CA GLN A 70 14.01 28.39 15.23
C GLN A 70 13.73 29.60 16.12
N GLN A 71 14.02 29.47 17.42
CA GLN A 71 14.00 30.60 18.32
C GLN A 71 15.10 31.50 17.78
N ASP A 72 14.71 32.70 17.37
CA ASP A 72 15.62 33.81 17.12
C ASP A 72 16.40 34.06 18.43
N ASP A 73 17.48 33.31 18.62
CA ASP A 73 18.37 33.41 19.78
C ASP A 73 19.57 34.30 19.43
N ASP A 74 19.30 35.45 18.80
CA ASP A 74 20.32 36.47 18.55
C ASP A 74 19.73 37.87 18.71
N ALA A 75 19.46 38.23 19.96
CA ALA A 75 19.49 39.63 20.38
C ALA A 75 20.27 39.76 21.69
N PRO A 76 21.62 39.78 21.64
CA PRO A 76 22.40 40.39 22.68
C PRO A 76 22.45 41.90 22.41
N PHE A 77 21.76 42.65 23.29
CA PHE A 77 21.71 44.12 23.44
C PHE A 77 20.71 44.89 22.56
#